data_AF-A0A7H2VBE1-F1
#
_entry.id   AF-A0A7H2VBE1-F1
#
_cell.length_a   1.000
_cell.length_b   1.000
_cell.length_c   1.000
_cell.angle_alpha   90.00
_cell.angle_beta   90.00
_cell.angle_gamma   90.00
#
_symmetry.space_group_name_H-M   'P 1'
#
loop_
_entity.id
_entity.type
_entity.pdbx_description
1 polymer ?
#
loop_
_entity_poly.entity_id
_entity_poly.type
_entity_poly.pdbx_seq_one_letter_code
_entity_poly.pdbx_strand_id
1 'polypeptide(L)'
;MPQYLKIAEKIYKNVKEKKGFTDEPMEDLNNLMIELRHEIKGTQLKLLYNYIDFAELLIKPLQESKIKLDLSLIPKSKNTQEFVLWLAGFIERITTDGQEKLPPIRAKITLPAYAYEETYPSQKKPVNNGEEIIEYFKKNQN
;
A
#
# COMPACT_ATOMS: atom_id res chain seq x y z
N MET A 1 3.27 10.50 -10.46
CA MET A 1 2.02 10.58 -11.25
C MET A 1 2.22 10.66 -12.77
N PRO A 2 2.91 11.65 -13.37
CA PRO A 2 2.93 11.80 -14.84
C PRO A 2 3.59 10.63 -15.59
N GLN A 3 4.61 10.02 -14.97
CA GLN A 3 5.30 8.85 -15.53
C GLN A 3 4.39 7.62 -15.60
N TYR A 4 3.62 7.33 -14.55
CA TYR A 4 2.72 6.18 -14.50
C TYR A 4 1.55 6.31 -15.50
N LEU A 5 1.07 7.54 -15.73
CA LEU A 5 0.05 7.80 -16.76
C LEU A 5 0.55 7.47 -18.16
N LYS A 6 1.76 7.91 -18.53
CA LYS A 6 2.35 7.59 -19.85
C LYS A 6 2.51 6.08 -20.06
N ILE A 7 2.94 5.37 -19.02
CA ILE A 7 3.08 3.91 -19.04
C ILE A 7 1.70 3.25 -19.20
N ALA A 8 0.70 3.69 -18.42
CA ALA A 8 -0.65 3.17 -18.47
C ALA A 8 -1.31 3.37 -19.85
N GLU A 9 -1.17 4.55 -20.46
CA GLU A 9 -1.68 4.82 -21.81
C GLU A 9 -1.07 3.89 -22.85
N LYS A 10 0.25 3.66 -22.77
CA LYS A 10 0.96 2.79 -23.71
C LYS A 10 0.55 1.33 -23.53
N ILE A 11 0.45 0.85 -22.30
CA ILE A 11 -0.04 -0.50 -21.99
C ILE A 11 -1.47 -0.68 -22.49
N TYR A 12 -2.36 0.28 -22.20
CA TYR A 12 -3.75 0.24 -22.65
C TYR A 12 -3.87 0.12 -24.17
N LYS A 13 -3.13 0.97 -24.92
CA LYS A 13 -3.10 0.91 -26.39
C LYS A 13 -2.58 -0.43 -26.88
N ASN A 14 -1.47 -0.92 -26.32
CA ASN A 14 -0.88 -2.20 -26.71
C ASN A 14 -1.82 -3.37 -26.47
N VAL A 15 -2.49 -3.43 -25.31
CA VAL A 15 -3.45 -4.51 -25.00
C VAL A 15 -4.65 -4.43 -25.92
N LYS A 16 -5.19 -3.22 -26.15
CA LYS A 16 -6.32 -2.98 -27.04
C LYS A 16 -6.03 -3.40 -28.49
N GLU A 17 -4.83 -3.11 -28.99
CA GLU A 17 -4.45 -3.39 -30.38
C GLU A 17 -4.02 -4.84 -30.61
N LYS A 18 -3.26 -5.44 -29.67
CA LYS A 18 -2.68 -6.79 -29.86
C LYS A 18 -3.61 -7.92 -29.45
N LYS A 19 -4.32 -7.76 -28.33
CA LYS A 19 -5.07 -8.85 -27.69
C LYS A 19 -6.57 -8.61 -27.67
N GLY A 20 -6.98 -7.33 -27.63
CA GLY A 20 -8.35 -6.97 -27.34
C GLY A 20 -8.68 -7.23 -25.87
N PHE A 21 -9.48 -6.37 -25.25
CA PHE A 21 -10.02 -6.66 -23.93
C PHE A 21 -11.08 -7.75 -24.08
N THR A 22 -10.97 -8.83 -23.31
CA THR A 22 -11.90 -9.97 -23.40
C THR A 22 -13.15 -9.77 -22.55
N ASP A 23 -13.26 -8.60 -21.88
CA ASP A 23 -14.28 -8.27 -20.87
C ASP A 23 -14.27 -9.24 -19.67
N GLU A 24 -13.30 -10.17 -19.61
CA GLU A 24 -13.00 -11.02 -18.47
C GLU A 24 -11.89 -10.38 -17.62
N PRO A 25 -12.20 -9.89 -16.40
CA PRO A 25 -11.26 -9.08 -15.62
C PRO A 25 -9.93 -9.79 -15.33
N MET A 26 -9.93 -11.10 -15.06
CA MET A 26 -8.71 -11.83 -14.72
C MET A 26 -7.76 -11.96 -15.92
N GLU A 27 -8.30 -12.26 -17.10
CA GLU A 27 -7.49 -12.37 -18.31
C GLU A 27 -6.95 -11.01 -18.74
N ASP A 28 -7.77 -9.97 -18.66
CA ASP A 28 -7.36 -8.59 -18.91
C ASP A 28 -6.23 -8.14 -17.96
N LEU A 29 -6.34 -8.44 -16.66
CA LEU A 29 -5.29 -8.14 -15.66
C LEU A 29 -3.99 -8.88 -15.96
N ASN A 30 -4.05 -10.16 -16.34
CA ASN A 30 -2.87 -10.93 -16.73
C ASN A 30 -2.21 -10.33 -17.98
N ASN A 31 -3.00 -9.94 -18.97
CA ASN A 31 -2.52 -9.30 -20.19
C ASN A 31 -1.84 -7.97 -19.90
N LEU A 32 -2.43 -7.15 -19.02
CA LEU A 32 -1.82 -5.91 -18.54
C LEU A 32 -0.48 -6.16 -17.83
N MET A 33 -0.39 -7.22 -17.03
CA MET A 33 0.82 -7.54 -16.29
C MET A 33 1.98 -7.99 -17.18
N ILE A 34 1.67 -8.70 -18.26
CA ILE A 34 2.67 -9.09 -19.26
C ILE A 34 3.23 -7.86 -19.96
N GLU A 35 2.36 -6.95 -20.43
CA GLU A 35 2.80 -5.72 -21.10
C GLU A 35 3.52 -4.77 -20.12
N LEU A 36 3.08 -4.68 -18.86
CA LEU A 36 3.79 -3.92 -17.82
C LEU A 36 5.21 -4.44 -17.62
N ARG A 37 5.39 -5.77 -17.51
CA ARG A 37 6.73 -6.38 -17.35
C ARG A 37 7.64 -6.09 -18.53
N HIS A 38 7.10 -6.02 -19.74
CA HIS A 38 7.86 -5.62 -20.92
C HIS A 38 8.23 -4.13 -20.87
N GLU A 39 7.30 -3.27 -20.47
CA GLU A 39 7.51 -1.82 -20.45
C GLU A 39 8.49 -1.39 -19.36
N ILE A 40 8.49 -2.04 -18.20
CA ILE A 40 9.43 -1.73 -17.11
C ILE A 40 10.82 -2.33 -17.36
N LYS A 41 10.97 -3.32 -18.25
CA LYS A 41 12.23 -4.00 -18.55
C LYS A 41 13.18 -3.02 -19.26
N GLY A 42 14.09 -2.44 -18.48
CA GLY A 42 15.03 -1.40 -18.95
C GLY A 42 14.82 -0.03 -18.31
N THR A 43 13.81 0.11 -17.43
CA THR A 43 13.59 1.33 -16.63
C THR A 43 14.12 1.15 -15.20
N GLN A 44 14.13 2.24 -14.42
CA GLN A 44 14.44 2.18 -12.98
C GLN A 44 13.30 1.61 -12.13
N LEU A 45 12.10 1.45 -12.72
CA LEU A 45 10.93 0.92 -12.01
C LEU A 45 11.11 -0.58 -11.75
N LYS A 46 10.83 -0.99 -10.51
CA LYS A 46 10.82 -2.39 -10.10
C LYS A 46 9.44 -2.77 -9.58
N LEU A 47 9.01 -3.99 -9.87
CA LEU A 47 7.81 -4.55 -9.25
C LEU A 47 8.08 -4.82 -7.77
N LEU A 48 7.16 -4.41 -6.91
CA LEU A 48 7.17 -4.74 -5.49
C LEU A 48 6.95 -6.24 -5.24
N TYR A 49 6.18 -6.87 -6.12
CA TYR A 49 5.80 -8.27 -6.03
C TYR A 49 6.20 -9.00 -7.31
N ASN A 50 7.02 -10.04 -7.18
CA ASN A 50 7.46 -10.86 -8.31
C ASN A 50 6.31 -11.61 -8.96
N TYR A 51 5.32 -12.01 -8.16
CA TYR A 51 4.13 -12.74 -8.57
C TYR A 51 2.91 -12.14 -7.85
N ILE A 52 1.80 -12.03 -8.59
CA ILE A 52 0.53 -11.51 -8.10
C ILE A 52 -0.52 -12.57 -8.46
N ASP A 53 -1.16 -13.14 -7.44
CA ASP A 53 -2.32 -14.01 -7.62
C ASP A 53 -3.59 -13.16 -7.55
N PHE A 54 -4.18 -12.87 -8.71
CA PHE A 54 -5.41 -12.08 -8.77
C PHE A 54 -6.63 -12.81 -8.19
N ALA A 55 -6.65 -14.14 -8.18
CA ALA A 55 -7.75 -14.90 -7.58
C ALA A 55 -7.72 -14.76 -6.06
N GLU A 56 -6.54 -14.84 -5.44
CA GLU A 56 -6.37 -14.62 -4.01
C GLU A 56 -6.76 -13.19 -3.61
N LEU A 57 -6.44 -12.19 -4.43
CA LEU A 57 -6.79 -10.78 -4.18
C LEU A 57 -8.29 -10.48 -4.28
N LEU A 58 -9.05 -11.26 -5.04
CA LEU A 58 -10.50 -11.11 -5.14
C LEU A 58 -11.25 -11.82 -4.00
N ILE A 59 -10.66 -12.88 -3.43
CA ILE A 59 -11.29 -13.70 -2.39
C ILE A 59 -10.98 -13.18 -0.99
N LYS A 60 -9.76 -12.68 -0.75
CA LYS A 60 -9.31 -12.28 0.59
C LYS A 60 -9.59 -10.81 0.90
N PRO A 61 -9.99 -10.47 2.13
CA PRO A 61 -10.11 -9.08 2.56
C PRO A 61 -8.73 -8.38 2.56
N LEU A 62 -8.71 -7.09 2.26
CA LEU A 62 -7.48 -6.28 2.13
C LEU A 62 -6.53 -6.36 3.33
N GLN A 63 -7.05 -6.68 4.52
CA GLN A 63 -6.28 -6.80 5.77
C GLN A 63 -5.37 -8.04 5.80
N GLU A 64 -5.73 -9.11 5.09
CA GLU A 64 -4.96 -10.36 5.04
C GLU A 64 -4.12 -10.49 3.77
N SER A 65 -4.45 -9.70 2.74
CA SER A 65 -3.69 -9.68 1.49
C SER A 65 -2.30 -9.06 1.71
N LYS A 66 -1.25 -9.75 1.22
CA LYS A 66 0.12 -9.20 1.19
C LYS A 66 0.21 -7.92 0.34
N ILE A 67 -0.74 -7.76 -0.57
CA ILE A 67 -0.82 -6.67 -1.53
C ILE A 67 -2.10 -5.89 -1.22
N LYS A 68 -1.95 -4.67 -0.70
CA LYS A 68 -3.07 -3.77 -0.37
C LYS A 68 -3.66 -3.12 -1.64
N LEU A 69 -4.13 -3.95 -2.56
CA LEU A 69 -4.80 -3.53 -3.79
C LEU A 69 -6.30 -3.80 -3.65
N ASP A 70 -7.09 -2.80 -4.00
CA ASP A 70 -8.52 -2.97 -4.16
C ASP A 70 -8.82 -3.17 -5.65
N LEU A 71 -9.26 -4.37 -6.00
CA LEU A 71 -9.66 -4.76 -7.35
C LEU A 71 -11.19 -4.72 -7.56
N SER A 72 -11.97 -4.32 -6.55
CA SER A 72 -13.43 -4.27 -6.64
C SER A 72 -13.94 -3.17 -7.59
N LEU A 73 -13.11 -2.15 -7.85
CA LEU A 73 -13.46 -0.97 -8.64
C LEU A 73 -12.80 -0.96 -10.04
N ILE A 74 -12.64 -2.13 -10.68
CA ILE A 74 -12.10 -2.18 -12.05
C ILE A 74 -13.10 -1.52 -13.00
N PRO A 75 -12.74 -0.40 -13.66
CA PRO A 75 -13.61 0.26 -14.63
C PRO A 75 -13.72 -0.57 -15.91
N LYS A 76 -14.79 -0.37 -16.67
CA LYS A 76 -14.97 -1.04 -17.96
C LYS A 76 -13.89 -0.59 -18.94
N SER A 77 -13.30 -1.54 -19.66
CA SER A 77 -12.28 -1.32 -20.71
C SER A 77 -12.70 -0.31 -21.79
N LYS A 78 -14.01 -0.16 -22.02
CA LYS A 78 -14.63 0.81 -22.95
C LYS A 78 -14.40 2.27 -22.53
N ASN A 79 -14.35 2.55 -21.23
CA ASN A 79 -14.07 3.89 -20.74
C ASN A 79 -12.56 4.12 -20.62
N THR A 80 -11.95 4.55 -21.74
CA THR A 80 -10.50 4.70 -21.83
C THR A 80 -9.91 5.62 -20.76
N GLN A 81 -10.56 6.74 -20.42
CA GLN A 81 -10.00 7.70 -19.47
C GLN A 81 -10.00 7.15 -18.04
N GLU A 82 -11.14 6.64 -17.58
CA GLU A 82 -11.24 6.02 -16.24
C GLU A 82 -10.31 4.82 -16.12
N PHE A 83 -10.23 4.00 -17.17
CA PHE A 83 -9.37 2.82 -17.18
C PHE A 83 -7.88 3.17 -17.12
N VAL A 84 -7.44 4.16 -17.90
CA VAL A 84 -6.04 4.61 -17.88
C VAL A 84 -5.68 5.22 -16.53
N LEU A 85 -6.59 5.99 -15.91
CA LEU A 85 -6.38 6.56 -14.57
C LEU A 85 -6.28 5.46 -13.52
N TRP A 86 -7.21 4.51 -13.52
CA TRP A 86 -7.18 3.36 -12.64
C TRP A 86 -5.89 2.55 -12.83
N LEU A 87 -5.49 2.29 -14.08
CA LEU A 87 -4.28 1.54 -14.41
C LEU A 87 -3.02 2.29 -13.94
N ALA A 88 -2.97 3.62 -14.06
CA ALA A 88 -1.84 4.40 -13.57
C ALA A 88 -1.70 4.29 -12.04
N GLY A 89 -2.81 4.37 -11.31
CA GLY A 89 -2.83 4.16 -9.85
C GLY A 89 -2.47 2.72 -9.45
N PHE A 90 -2.95 1.75 -10.23
CA PHE A 90 -2.58 0.34 -10.07
C PHE A 90 -1.07 0.14 -10.24
N ILE A 91 -0.48 0.65 -11.32
CA ILE A 91 0.96 0.58 -11.58
C ILE A 91 1.75 1.25 -10.46
N GLU A 92 1.34 2.44 -10.00
CA GLU A 92 1.99 3.12 -8.87
C GLU A 92 1.98 2.28 -7.60
N ARG A 93 0.91 1.54 -7.33
CA ARG A 93 0.81 0.69 -6.13
C ARG A 93 1.62 -0.60 -6.20
N ILE A 94 1.89 -1.12 -7.39
CA ILE A 94 2.64 -2.38 -7.58
C ILE A 94 4.09 -2.16 -7.97
N THR A 95 4.47 -0.93 -8.32
CA THR A 95 5.83 -0.57 -8.67
C THR A 95 6.45 0.36 -7.64
N THR A 96 7.75 0.26 -7.47
CA THR A 96 8.57 1.24 -6.77
C THR A 96 9.59 1.80 -7.76
N ASP A 97 9.87 3.09 -7.63
CA ASP A 97 10.99 3.77 -8.30
C ASP A 97 12.36 3.42 -7.68
N GLY A 98 12.40 2.48 -6.73
CA GLY A 98 13.62 2.06 -6.05
C GLY A 98 14.16 3.10 -5.07
N GLN A 99 13.44 4.20 -4.86
CA GLN A 99 13.67 5.12 -3.76
C GLN A 99 12.66 4.77 -2.66
N GLU A 100 13.15 4.41 -1.47
CA GLU A 100 12.27 4.46 -0.31
C GLU A 100 11.78 5.90 -0.20
N LYS A 101 10.50 6.15 -0.48
CA LYS A 101 9.87 7.41 -0.13
C LYS A 101 10.02 7.53 1.38
N LEU A 102 11.03 8.29 1.80
CA LEU A 102 11.23 8.60 3.20
C LEU A 102 9.89 9.10 3.72
N PRO A 103 9.44 8.63 4.90
CA PRO A 103 8.22 9.12 5.48
C PRO A 103 8.30 10.65 5.49
N PRO A 104 7.21 11.35 5.15
CA PRO A 104 7.21 12.81 5.14
C PRO A 104 7.83 13.27 6.46
N ILE A 105 8.94 14.02 6.35
CA ILE A 105 9.68 14.48 7.51
C ILE A 105 8.68 15.29 8.35
N ARG A 106 8.18 14.71 9.46
CA ARG A 106 7.29 15.38 10.42
C ARG A 106 8.02 16.49 11.19
N ALA A 107 9.15 16.98 10.70
CA ALA A 107 9.84 18.09 11.31
C ALA A 107 9.06 19.36 10.94
N LYS A 108 8.38 19.92 11.95
CA LYS A 108 7.68 21.22 11.96
C LYS A 108 6.21 21.20 11.51
N ILE A 109 5.43 20.21 11.93
CA ILE A 109 4.05 20.55 12.33
C ILE A 109 4.15 20.94 13.79
N THR A 110 4.17 22.25 14.08
CA THR A 110 3.89 22.74 15.42
C THR A 110 2.43 22.42 15.68
N LEU A 111 2.16 21.22 16.21
CA LEU A 111 0.84 20.87 16.69
C LEU A 111 0.45 21.93 17.73
N PRO A 112 -0.69 22.63 17.57
CA PRO A 112 -1.10 23.59 18.58
C PRO A 112 -1.42 22.84 19.88
N ALA A 113 -1.14 23.48 21.01
CA ALA A 113 -1.19 22.85 22.34
C ALA A 113 -2.56 22.30 22.78
N TYR A 114 -3.60 22.42 21.96
CA TYR A 114 -4.94 21.87 22.22
C TYR A 114 -5.22 20.57 21.46
N ALA A 115 -4.30 20.08 20.61
CA ALA A 115 -4.54 18.94 19.74
C ALA A 115 -4.40 17.55 20.43
N TYR A 116 -4.52 17.47 21.76
CA TYR A 116 -4.45 16.21 22.51
C TYR A 116 -5.67 15.99 23.42
N GLU A 117 -6.88 16.05 22.89
CA GLU A 117 -8.06 15.53 23.60
C GLU A 117 -8.70 14.39 22.78
N GLU A 118 -7.92 13.38 22.42
CA GLU A 118 -8.45 12.06 22.03
C GLU A 118 -7.65 10.95 22.74
N THR A 119 -8.18 10.57 23.91
CA THR A 119 -8.29 9.20 24.44
C THR A 119 -7.15 8.20 24.13
N TYR A 120 -6.01 8.36 24.79
CA TYR A 120 -5.11 7.23 25.08
C TYR A 120 -4.99 7.04 26.59
N PRO A 121 -5.07 5.81 27.13
CA PRO A 121 -4.87 5.59 28.55
C PRO A 121 -3.45 6.02 28.92
N SER A 122 -3.34 7.00 29.81
CA SER A 122 -2.08 7.50 30.38
C SER A 122 -1.13 6.34 30.69
N GLN A 123 0.09 6.41 30.15
CA GLN A 123 1.20 5.60 30.63
C GLN A 123 1.39 5.92 32.12
N LYS A 124 0.89 5.05 32.99
CA LYS A 124 1.14 5.13 34.42
C LYS A 124 2.65 5.06 34.62
N LYS A 125 3.23 6.10 35.23
CA LYS A 125 4.60 6.03 35.76
C LYS A 125 4.67 4.79 36.68
N PRO A 126 5.68 3.92 36.56
CA PRO A 126 5.85 2.85 37.53
C PRO A 126 6.04 3.48 38.90
N VAL A 127 5.10 3.23 39.80
CA VAL A 127 5.25 3.60 41.21
C VAL A 127 6.34 2.69 41.75
N ASN A 128 7.44 3.28 42.22
CA ASN A 128 8.52 2.52 42.84
C ASN A 128 8.12 2.20 44.29
N ASN A 129 7.49 1.04 44.50
CA ASN A 129 7.12 0.54 45.82
C ASN A 129 8.28 -0.20 46.52
N GLY A 130 9.53 -0.03 46.06
CA GLY A 130 10.68 -0.76 46.59
C GLY A 130 10.91 -0.52 48.09
N GLU A 131 10.61 0.68 48.59
CA GLU A 131 10.80 1.03 50.00
C GLU A 131 9.80 0.32 50.93
N GLU A 132 8.54 0.19 50.51
CA GLU A 132 7.50 -0.54 51.28
C GLU A 132 7.81 -2.04 51.40
N ILE A 133 8.37 -2.64 50.35
CA ILE A 133 8.77 -4.05 50.35
C ILE A 133 9.91 -4.27 51.36
N ILE A 134 10.88 -3.35 51.41
CA ILE A 134 12.00 -3.43 52.35
C ILE A 134 11.53 -3.30 53.81
N GLU A 135 10.59 -2.39 54.10
CA GLU A 135 10.02 -2.24 55.45
C GLU A 135 9.28 -3.49 55.93
N TYR A 136 8.51 -4.15 55.05
CA TYR A 136 7.80 -5.39 55.38
C TYR A 136 8.75 -6.51 55.86
N PHE A 137 9.88 -6.70 55.16
CA PHE A 137 10.85 -7.72 55.54
C PHE A 137 11.61 -7.38 56.83
N LYS A 138 11.89 -6.10 57.08
CA LYS A 138 12.50 -5.68 58.35
C LYS A 138 11.56 -5.91 59.54
N LYS A 139 10.27 -5.68 59.37
CA LYS A 139 9.28 -5.85 60.45
C LYS A 139 9.08 -7.30 60.86
N ASN A 140 9.28 -8.25 59.94
CA ASN A 140 9.11 -9.69 60.19
C ASN A 140 10.40 -10.40 60.68
N GLN A 141 11.48 -9.66 60.96
CA GLN A 141 12.73 -10.20 61.51
C GLN A 141 12.95 -9.86 62.99
N ASN A 142 11.98 -9.24 63.66
CA ASN A 142 11.95 -9.04 65.12
C ASN A 142 10.87 -9.90 65.77
#